data_AF-A0A163A202-F1
#
_entry.id   AF-A0A163A202-F1
#
_cell.length_a   1.000
_cell.length_b   1.000
_cell.length_c   1.000
_cell.angle_alpha   90.00
_cell.angle_beta   90.00
_cell.angle_gamma   90.00
#
_symmetry.space_group_name_H-M   'P 1'
#
loop_
_entity.id
_entity.type
_entity.pdbx_description
1 polymer ?
#
loop_
_entity_poly.entity_id
_entity_poly.type
_entity_poly.pdbx_seq_one_letter_code
_entity_poly.pdbx_strand_id
1 'polypeptide(L)'
;MYNSINYSKCCMCIPTRIGVPLILTAWIVVSLFFASFSFMNKSPFFSYFNVPATMVFGVINVLFVLVLLYGYTLHVIYRSVNRYRQYAKLFACFVSAILIDMFVNCILFAVKKDEFIHWCTNRSTDAFQTSTAITLDTQTVGSLQFNCYRLHDTEAKLSFMFLVFFVFVFGFWASQIVNDSRNFVMIRPEISIHPPRASKVNLGLPTHIDNVNTSSVMLSNIPPSSKSNDASIILL
;
A
#
# COMPACT_ATOMS: atom_id res chain seq x y z
N MET A 1 12.32 -10.32 32.15
CA MET A 1 13.18 -9.36 31.46
C MET A 1 13.62 -9.93 30.12
N TYR A 2 12.92 -9.56 29.05
CA TYR A 2 13.50 -9.28 27.73
C TYR A 2 12.53 -8.28 27.08
N ASN A 3 12.72 -7.01 27.44
CA ASN A 3 12.14 -5.88 26.74
C ASN A 3 12.90 -5.75 25.43
N SER A 4 12.49 -6.52 24.43
CA SER A 4 12.90 -6.30 23.05
C SER A 4 11.66 -5.82 22.30
N ILE A 5 11.27 -4.57 22.59
CA ILE A 5 10.54 -3.75 21.63
C ILE A 5 11.56 -3.48 20.52
N ASN A 6 11.76 -4.47 19.65
CA ASN A 6 12.50 -4.28 18.42
C ASN A 6 11.80 -3.14 17.69
N TYR A 7 12.53 -2.08 17.41
CA TYR A 7 12.09 -0.94 16.64
C TYR A 7 11.50 -1.43 15.32
N SER A 8 10.18 -1.62 15.32
CA SER A 8 9.38 -1.88 14.14
C SER A 8 9.67 -0.74 13.19
N LYS A 9 10.35 -1.05 12.09
CA LYS A 9 10.71 -0.08 11.04
C LYS A 9 9.44 0.68 10.64
N CYS A 10 9.29 1.90 11.17
CA CYS A 10 8.18 2.79 10.90
C CYS A 10 8.30 3.30 9.47
N CYS A 11 7.60 2.68 8.52
CA CYS A 11 7.17 3.41 7.34
C CYS A 11 5.87 4.13 7.71
N MET A 12 5.97 5.43 8.02
CA MET A 12 4.84 6.31 8.37
C MET A 12 3.94 5.86 9.54
N CYS A 13 4.52 5.41 10.67
CA CYS A 13 3.85 5.24 11.98
C CYS A 13 2.61 4.32 12.05
N ILE A 14 2.16 3.72 10.96
CA ILE A 14 1.01 2.80 10.95
C ILE A 14 1.55 1.37 11.01
N PRO A 15 1.08 0.53 11.96
CA PRO A 15 1.46 -0.87 11.98
C PRO A 15 1.06 -1.53 10.65
N THR A 16 2.01 -2.20 10.00
CA THR A 16 1.82 -2.87 8.69
C THR A 16 0.60 -3.78 8.67
N ARG A 17 0.28 -4.40 9.81
CA ARG A 17 -0.90 -5.24 10.02
C ARG A 17 -2.23 -4.55 9.70
N ILE A 18 -2.35 -3.24 9.94
CA ILE A 18 -3.56 -2.44 9.65
C ILE A 18 -3.36 -1.60 8.39
N GLY A 19 -2.14 -1.12 8.15
CA GLY A 19 -1.82 -0.31 6.98
C GLY A 19 -2.05 -1.05 5.66
N VAL A 20 -1.60 -2.31 5.56
CA VAL A 20 -1.73 -3.12 4.34
C VAL A 20 -3.19 -3.36 3.92
N PRO A 21 -4.12 -3.82 4.77
CA PRO A 21 -5.51 -4.00 4.34
C PRO A 21 -6.21 -2.68 3.99
N LEU A 22 -5.90 -1.58 4.68
CA LEU A 22 -6.45 -0.25 4.36
C LEU A 22 -6.00 0.22 2.99
N ILE A 23 -4.71 0.11 2.71
CA ILE A 23 -4.19 0.51 1.40
C ILE A 23 -4.79 -0.39 0.32
N LEU A 24 -4.79 -1.72 0.48
CA LEU A 24 -5.39 -2.63 -0.51
C LEU A 24 -6.85 -2.28 -0.83
N THR A 25 -7.63 -1.90 0.19
CA THR A 25 -9.01 -1.42 -0.01
C THR A 25 -9.06 -0.15 -0.84
N ALA A 26 -8.24 0.86 -0.52
CA ALA A 26 -8.17 2.09 -1.30
C ALA A 26 -7.79 1.81 -2.77
N TRP A 27 -6.84 0.90 -2.99
CA TRP A 27 -6.41 0.48 -4.31
C TRP A 27 -7.48 -0.26 -5.10
N ILE A 28 -8.31 -1.08 -4.45
CA ILE A 28 -9.47 -1.72 -5.07
C ILE A 28 -10.44 -0.65 -5.58
N VAL A 29 -10.77 0.33 -4.74
CA VAL A 29 -11.69 1.43 -5.11
C VAL A 29 -11.14 2.22 -6.29
N VAL A 30 -9.86 2.61 -6.24
CA VAL A 30 -9.22 3.37 -7.32
C VAL A 30 -9.17 2.56 -8.62
N SER A 31 -8.82 1.27 -8.56
CA SER A 31 -8.74 0.42 -9.75
C SER A 31 -10.11 0.16 -10.36
N LEU A 32 -11.14 -0.05 -9.54
CA LEU A 32 -12.52 -0.16 -10.01
C LEU A 32 -13.02 1.14 -10.64
N PHE A 33 -12.69 2.29 -10.04
CA PHE A 33 -13.02 3.59 -10.62
C PHE A 33 -12.41 3.74 -12.02
N PHE A 34 -11.13 3.42 -12.19
CA PHE A 34 -10.47 3.46 -13.50
C PHE A 34 -11.06 2.45 -14.50
N ALA A 35 -11.38 1.24 -14.06
CA ALA A 35 -12.03 0.24 -14.90
C ALA A 35 -13.43 0.70 -15.38
N SER A 36 -14.23 1.29 -14.49
CA SER A 36 -15.57 1.80 -14.84
C SER A 36 -15.49 2.90 -15.90
N PHE A 37 -14.58 3.86 -15.76
CA PHE A 37 -14.39 4.91 -16.77
C PHE A 37 -13.97 4.34 -18.11
N SER A 38 -13.00 3.42 -18.10
CA SER A 38 -12.54 2.72 -19.30
C SER A 38 -13.68 2.03 -20.06
N PHE A 39 -14.56 1.29 -19.37
CA PHE A 39 -15.70 0.62 -20.02
C PHE A 39 -16.79 1.58 -20.49
N MET A 40 -16.81 2.81 -19.98
CA MET A 40 -17.64 3.89 -20.52
C MET A 40 -17.00 4.59 -21.75
N ASN A 41 -15.89 4.05 -22.27
CA ASN A 41 -15.05 4.67 -23.30
C ASN A 41 -14.63 6.10 -22.95
N LYS A 42 -14.41 6.36 -21.65
CA LYS A 42 -13.91 7.62 -21.13
C LYS A 42 -12.58 7.37 -20.43
N SER A 43 -11.66 8.31 -20.54
CA SER A 43 -10.44 8.26 -19.75
C SER A 43 -10.51 9.31 -18.64
N PRO A 44 -9.96 9.03 -17.45
CA PRO A 44 -9.91 10.00 -16.37
C PRO A 44 -8.88 11.12 -16.60
N PHE A 45 -7.98 10.98 -17.58
CA PHE A 45 -6.85 11.89 -17.80
C PHE A 45 -6.91 12.67 -19.12
N PHE A 46 -7.52 12.09 -20.15
CA PHE A 46 -7.59 12.62 -21.52
C PHE A 46 -9.04 12.80 -21.96
N SER A 47 -9.33 13.92 -22.60
CA SER A 47 -10.66 14.19 -23.17
C SER A 47 -10.96 13.33 -24.40
N TYR A 48 -9.92 12.94 -25.14
CA TYR A 48 -10.01 12.07 -26.32
C TYR A 48 -8.91 11.03 -26.30
N PHE A 49 -9.30 9.77 -26.45
CA PHE A 49 -8.37 8.66 -26.50
C PHE A 49 -8.96 7.50 -27.32
N ASN A 50 -8.08 6.69 -27.91
CA ASN A 50 -8.53 5.59 -28.76
C ASN A 50 -9.19 4.48 -27.92
N VAL A 51 -10.36 4.01 -28.36
CA VAL A 51 -11.20 3.03 -27.65
C VAL A 51 -10.43 1.76 -27.25
N PRO A 52 -9.72 1.05 -28.16
CA PRO A 52 -8.91 -0.10 -27.80
C PRO A 52 -7.89 0.16 -26.69
N ALA A 53 -7.22 1.31 -26.68
CA ALA A 53 -6.23 1.62 -25.66
C ALA A 53 -6.90 1.89 -24.29
N THR A 54 -8.06 2.57 -24.27
CA THR A 54 -8.85 2.68 -23.03
C THR A 54 -9.31 1.32 -22.53
N MET A 55 -9.74 0.42 -23.43
CA MET A 55 -10.27 -0.89 -23.05
C MET A 55 -9.20 -1.79 -22.43
N VAL A 56 -7.98 -1.79 -22.98
CA VAL A 56 -6.83 -2.53 -22.43
C VAL A 56 -6.51 -2.05 -21.00
N PHE A 57 -6.48 -0.73 -20.78
CA PHE A 57 -6.28 -0.17 -19.45
C PHE A 57 -7.35 -0.64 -18.45
N GLY A 58 -8.62 -0.70 -18.87
CA GLY A 58 -9.71 -1.21 -18.05
C GLY A 58 -9.55 -2.68 -17.67
N VAL A 59 -9.21 -3.53 -18.65
CA VAL A 59 -8.99 -4.96 -18.42
C VAL A 59 -7.85 -5.20 -17.43
N ILE A 60 -6.73 -4.48 -17.57
CA ILE A 60 -5.60 -4.58 -16.63
C ILE A 60 -6.04 -4.20 -15.21
N ASN A 61 -6.82 -3.13 -15.05
CA ASN A 61 -7.34 -2.71 -13.74
C ASN A 61 -8.29 -3.74 -13.13
N VAL A 62 -9.18 -4.37 -13.91
CA VAL A 62 -10.06 -5.45 -13.42
C VAL A 62 -9.24 -6.65 -12.95
N LEU A 63 -8.25 -7.08 -13.72
CA LEU A 63 -7.36 -8.17 -13.32
C LEU A 63 -6.57 -7.81 -12.06
N PHE A 64 -6.13 -6.56 -11.94
CA PHE A 64 -5.45 -6.09 -10.75
C PHE A 64 -6.36 -6.10 -9.51
N VAL A 65 -7.65 -5.76 -9.65
CA VAL A 65 -8.63 -5.91 -8.55
C VAL A 65 -8.71 -7.36 -8.05
N LEU A 66 -8.69 -8.35 -8.94
CA LEU A 66 -8.67 -9.76 -8.55
C LEU A 66 -7.39 -10.10 -7.75
N VAL A 67 -6.24 -9.57 -8.17
CA VAL A 67 -4.98 -9.71 -7.43
C VAL A 67 -5.06 -9.03 -6.06
N LEU A 68 -5.65 -7.84 -5.96
CA LEU A 68 -5.83 -7.12 -4.70
C LEU A 68 -6.74 -7.89 -3.74
N LEU A 69 -7.86 -8.43 -4.22
CA LEU A 69 -8.77 -9.28 -3.44
C LEU A 69 -8.05 -10.55 -2.96
N TYR A 70 -7.26 -11.19 -3.81
CA TYR A 70 -6.42 -12.33 -3.41
C TYR A 70 -5.43 -11.94 -2.30
N GLY A 71 -4.76 -10.79 -2.43
CA GLY A 71 -3.89 -10.25 -1.39
C GLY A 71 -4.61 -9.98 -0.07
N TYR A 72 -5.80 -9.39 -0.14
CA TYR A 72 -6.64 -9.11 1.02
C TYR A 72 -7.00 -10.40 1.78
N THR A 73 -7.46 -11.43 1.06
CA THR A 73 -7.79 -12.73 1.67
C THR A 73 -6.56 -13.44 2.27
N LEU A 74 -5.39 -13.37 1.62
CA LEU A 74 -4.15 -13.90 2.20
C LEU A 74 -3.77 -13.16 3.49
N HIS A 75 -3.89 -11.84 3.51
CA HIS A 75 -3.45 -11.06 4.66
C HIS A 75 -4.39 -11.19 5.87
N VAL A 76 -5.70 -11.33 5.64
CA VAL A 76 -6.71 -11.42 6.70
C VAL A 76 -6.95 -12.86 7.15
N ILE A 77 -7.04 -13.81 6.21
CA ILE A 77 -7.49 -15.19 6.48
C ILE A 77 -6.32 -16.17 6.50
N TYR A 78 -5.49 -16.18 5.45
CA TYR A 78 -4.48 -17.22 5.24
C TYR A 78 -3.05 -16.74 5.50
N ARG A 79 -2.60 -16.88 6.74
CA ARG A 79 -1.28 -16.42 7.19
C ARG A 79 -0.11 -17.32 6.75
N SER A 80 0.05 -17.55 5.44
CA SER A 80 1.10 -18.40 4.86
C SER A 80 2.21 -17.56 4.21
N VAL A 81 3.44 -17.67 4.73
CA VAL A 81 4.61 -16.89 4.27
C VAL A 81 4.93 -17.15 2.80
N ASN A 82 4.93 -18.42 2.37
CA ASN A 82 5.29 -18.77 0.99
C ASN A 82 4.30 -18.20 -0.04
N ARG A 83 3.00 -18.29 0.27
CA ARG A 83 1.93 -17.72 -0.58
C ARG A 83 2.00 -16.19 -0.62
N TYR A 84 2.27 -15.55 0.52
CA TYR A 84 2.43 -14.10 0.58
C TYR A 84 3.62 -13.60 -0.25
N ARG A 85 4.75 -14.34 -0.26
CA ARG A 85 5.91 -14.01 -1.09
C ARG A 85 5.62 -14.13 -2.59
N GLN A 86 4.84 -15.13 -3.00
CA GLN A 86 4.38 -15.24 -4.39
C GLN A 86 3.43 -14.10 -4.75
N TYR A 87 2.50 -13.77 -3.86
CA TYR A 87 1.60 -12.63 -4.03
C TYR A 87 2.36 -11.31 -4.19
N ALA A 88 3.38 -11.03 -3.38
CA ALA A 88 4.14 -9.79 -3.49
C ALA A 88 4.84 -9.63 -4.85
N LYS A 89 5.34 -10.71 -5.44
CA LYS A 89 5.89 -10.70 -6.81
C LYS A 89 4.80 -10.44 -7.85
N LEU A 90 3.65 -11.09 -7.71
CA LEU A 90 2.50 -10.91 -8.60
C LEU A 90 1.98 -9.46 -8.54
N PHE A 91 1.83 -8.92 -7.33
CA PHE A 91 1.44 -7.53 -7.09
C PHE A 91 2.40 -6.56 -7.78
N ALA A 92 3.71 -6.71 -7.58
CA ALA A 92 4.71 -5.86 -8.21
C ALA A 92 4.69 -5.95 -9.75
N CYS A 93 4.43 -7.15 -10.30
CA CYS A 93 4.27 -7.35 -11.74
C CYS A 93 3.08 -6.56 -12.30
N PHE A 94 1.91 -6.66 -11.66
CA PHE A 94 0.71 -5.92 -12.10
C PHE A 94 0.85 -4.41 -11.92
N VAL A 95 1.46 -3.95 -10.82
CA VAL A 95 1.79 -2.53 -10.64
C VAL A 95 2.68 -2.03 -11.79
N SER A 96 3.69 -2.81 -12.15
CA SER A 96 4.58 -2.47 -13.28
C SER A 96 3.81 -2.43 -14.60
N ALA A 97 2.91 -3.40 -14.84
CA ALA A 97 2.07 -3.43 -16.03
C ALA A 97 1.16 -2.19 -16.14
N ILE A 98 0.52 -1.77 -15.04
CA ILE A 98 -0.30 -0.55 -15.01
C ILE A 98 0.56 0.68 -15.30
N LEU A 99 1.73 0.82 -14.67
CA LEU A 99 2.60 1.98 -14.89
C LEU A 99 3.12 2.05 -16.33
N ILE A 100 3.46 0.90 -16.93
CA ILE A 100 3.87 0.82 -18.34
C ILE A 100 2.71 1.20 -19.26
N ASP A 101 1.51 0.67 -19.02
CA ASP A 101 0.33 1.01 -19.83
C ASP A 101 0.00 2.52 -19.74
N MET A 102 0.03 3.10 -18.54
CA MET A 102 -0.15 4.54 -18.35
C MET A 102 0.94 5.35 -19.07
N PHE A 103 2.19 4.90 -19.04
CA PHE A 103 3.29 5.56 -19.75
C PHE A 103 3.10 5.53 -21.26
N VAL A 104 2.78 4.36 -21.82
CA VAL A 104 2.47 4.20 -23.24
C VAL A 104 1.28 5.08 -23.64
N ASN A 105 0.22 5.12 -22.84
CA ASN A 105 -0.94 5.94 -23.12
C ASN A 105 -0.62 7.44 -23.09
N CYS A 106 0.22 7.90 -22.16
CA CYS A 106 0.72 9.26 -22.12
C CYS A 106 1.52 9.62 -23.38
N ILE A 107 2.40 8.74 -23.85
CA ILE A 107 3.17 8.94 -25.09
C ILE A 107 2.24 8.98 -26.30
N LEU A 108 1.31 8.02 -26.42
CA LEU A 108 0.37 7.96 -27.54
C LEU A 108 -0.46 9.24 -27.65
N PHE A 109 -0.94 9.78 -26.51
CA PHE A 109 -1.66 11.04 -26.48
C PHE A 109 -0.79 12.23 -26.92
N ALA A 110 0.47 12.27 -26.46
CA ALA A 110 1.41 13.33 -26.82
C ALA A 110 1.75 13.33 -28.32
N VAL A 111 1.91 12.14 -28.92
CA VAL A 111 2.28 11.97 -30.34
C VAL A 111 1.09 12.22 -31.27
N LYS A 112 -0.13 11.82 -30.89
CA LYS A 112 -1.34 11.96 -31.72
C LYS A 112 -2.00 13.34 -31.60
N LYS A 113 -1.19 14.40 -31.66
CA LYS A 113 -1.67 15.78 -31.51
C LYS A 113 -2.69 16.16 -32.59
N ASP A 114 -2.40 15.89 -33.85
CA ASP A 114 -3.26 16.32 -34.97
C ASP A 114 -4.65 15.68 -34.91
N GLU A 115 -4.73 14.40 -34.55
CA GLU A 115 -5.98 13.65 -34.38
C GLU A 115 -6.85 14.27 -33.27
N PHE A 116 -6.23 14.66 -32.14
CA PHE A 116 -6.89 15.36 -31.05
C PHE A 116 -7.41 16.73 -31.49
N ILE A 117 -6.59 17.53 -32.17
CA ILE A 117 -6.97 18.89 -32.60
C ILE A 117 -8.15 18.84 -33.58
N HIS A 118 -8.13 17.88 -34.52
CA HIS A 118 -9.23 17.67 -35.45
C HIS A 118 -10.52 17.26 -34.71
N TRP A 119 -10.44 16.30 -33.80
CA TRP A 119 -11.59 15.90 -32.98
C TRP A 119 -12.15 17.06 -32.15
N CYS A 120 -11.28 17.82 -31.48
CA CYS A 120 -11.66 18.93 -30.62
C CYS A 120 -12.36 20.03 -31.42
N THR A 121 -11.79 20.40 -32.58
CA THR A 121 -12.35 21.45 -33.44
C THR A 121 -13.73 21.07 -33.97
N ASN A 122 -13.89 19.82 -34.44
CA ASN A 122 -15.17 19.34 -34.94
C ASN A 122 -16.22 19.32 -33.81
N ARG A 123 -15.86 18.75 -32.66
CA ARG A 123 -16.78 18.67 -31.52
C ARG A 123 -17.20 20.03 -30.98
N SER A 124 -16.29 21.00 -30.92
CA SER A 124 -16.63 22.35 -30.51
C SER A 124 -17.47 23.10 -31.55
N THR A 125 -17.22 22.86 -32.84
CA THR A 125 -18.03 23.44 -33.93
C THR A 125 -19.45 22.89 -33.91
N ASP A 126 -19.61 21.57 -33.76
CA ASP A 126 -20.92 20.91 -33.66
C ASP A 126 -21.71 21.44 -32.46
N ALA A 127 -21.06 21.58 -31.30
CA ALA A 127 -21.70 22.12 -30.09
C ALA A 127 -22.14 23.58 -30.27
N PHE A 128 -21.32 24.39 -30.94
CA PHE A 128 -21.63 25.79 -31.21
C PHE A 128 -22.80 25.96 -32.19
N GLN A 129 -22.78 25.22 -33.31
CA GLN A 129 -23.84 25.25 -34.32
C GLN A 129 -25.17 24.77 -33.75
N THR A 130 -25.15 23.71 -32.94
CA THR A 130 -26.33 23.19 -32.25
C THR A 130 -26.92 24.22 -31.28
N SER A 131 -26.07 25.03 -30.64
CA SER A 131 -26.50 25.98 -29.61
C SER A 131 -26.97 27.33 -30.15
N THR A 132 -26.49 27.75 -31.32
CA THR A 132 -26.72 29.11 -31.84
C THR A 132 -27.46 29.17 -33.17
N ALA A 133 -27.58 28.05 -33.90
CA ALA A 133 -28.11 28.00 -35.28
C ALA A 133 -27.40 28.94 -36.27
N ILE A 134 -26.21 29.46 -35.93
CA ILE A 134 -25.41 30.37 -36.76
C ILE A 134 -24.27 29.58 -37.41
N THR A 135 -24.08 29.76 -38.72
CA THR A 135 -22.93 29.21 -39.44
C THR A 135 -21.65 29.93 -39.06
N LEU A 136 -20.63 29.15 -38.71
CA LEU A 136 -19.39 29.64 -38.14
C LEU A 136 -18.46 30.24 -39.21
N ASP A 137 -17.97 31.46 -39.00
CA ASP A 137 -17.01 32.10 -39.92
C ASP A 137 -15.58 31.57 -39.71
N THR A 138 -14.76 31.69 -40.75
CA THR A 138 -13.34 31.31 -40.81
C THR A 138 -12.51 31.87 -39.65
N GLN A 139 -12.75 33.11 -39.21
CA GLN A 139 -12.05 33.72 -38.08
C GLN A 139 -12.36 33.03 -36.75
N THR A 140 -13.63 32.65 -36.54
CA THR A 140 -14.05 31.90 -35.35
C THR A 140 -13.45 30.50 -35.32
N VAL A 141 -13.37 29.80 -36.46
CA VAL A 141 -12.73 28.47 -36.57
C VAL A 141 -11.25 28.52 -36.18
N GLY A 142 -10.51 29.55 -36.61
CA GLY A 142 -9.10 29.73 -36.22
C GLY A 142 -8.91 29.90 -34.71
N SER A 143 -9.83 30.62 -34.04
CA SER A 143 -9.79 30.80 -32.59
C SER A 143 -10.07 29.50 -31.81
N LEU A 144 -11.00 28.68 -32.30
CA LEU A 144 -11.32 27.36 -31.73
C LEU A 144 -10.14 26.41 -31.83
N GLN A 145 -9.48 26.39 -33.00
CA GLN A 145 -8.29 25.57 -33.21
C GLN A 145 -7.16 25.96 -32.23
N PHE A 146 -6.91 27.26 -32.03
CA PHE A 146 -5.93 27.74 -31.05
C PHE A 146 -6.24 27.27 -29.62
N ASN A 147 -7.50 27.33 -29.21
CA ASN A 147 -7.93 26.85 -27.89
C ASN A 147 -7.73 25.32 -27.75
N CYS A 148 -7.98 24.54 -28.80
CA CYS A 148 -7.71 23.11 -28.81
C CYS A 148 -6.22 22.79 -28.65
N TYR A 149 -5.32 23.57 -29.28
CA TYR A 149 -3.88 23.43 -29.09
C TYR A 149 -3.48 23.65 -27.63
N ARG A 150 -3.98 24.71 -27.00
CA ARG A 150 -3.72 25.02 -25.60
C ARG A 150 -4.29 23.94 -24.67
N LEU A 151 -5.46 23.40 -24.99
CA LEU A 151 -6.09 22.32 -24.22
C LEU A 151 -5.25 21.04 -24.28
N HIS A 152 -4.82 20.62 -25.48
CA HIS A 152 -3.95 19.45 -25.67
C HIS A 152 -2.67 19.55 -24.83
N ASP A 153 -1.97 20.68 -24.92
CA ASP A 153 -0.72 20.89 -24.18
C ASP A 153 -0.94 20.87 -22.65
N THR A 154 -2.11 21.33 -22.19
CA THR A 154 -2.48 21.32 -20.76
C THR A 154 -2.81 19.91 -20.29
N GLU A 155 -3.61 19.15 -21.05
CA GLU A 155 -3.94 17.76 -20.74
C GLU A 155 -2.70 16.86 -20.76
N ALA A 156 -1.80 17.04 -21.73
CA ALA A 156 -0.57 16.28 -21.82
C ALA A 156 0.34 16.51 -20.59
N LYS A 157 0.51 17.76 -20.15
CA LYS A 157 1.28 18.10 -18.94
C LYS A 157 0.63 17.55 -17.68
N LEU A 158 -0.69 17.67 -17.57
CA LEU A 158 -1.45 17.15 -16.43
C LEU A 158 -1.31 15.62 -16.33
N SER A 159 -1.47 14.92 -17.44
CA SER A 159 -1.33 13.46 -17.51
C SER A 159 0.09 13.01 -17.14
N PHE A 160 1.12 13.72 -17.62
CA PHE A 160 2.50 13.44 -17.24
C PHE A 160 2.76 13.67 -15.74
N MET A 161 2.20 14.73 -15.15
CA MET A 161 2.29 14.97 -13.70
C MET A 161 1.63 13.84 -12.90
N PHE A 162 0.45 13.38 -13.33
CA PHE A 162 -0.21 12.23 -12.72
C PHE A 162 0.60 10.94 -12.88
N LEU A 163 1.20 10.69 -14.04
CA LEU A 163 2.07 9.54 -14.26
C LEU A 163 3.23 9.53 -13.24
N VAL A 164 3.94 10.65 -13.10
CA VAL A 164 5.04 10.78 -12.14
C VAL A 164 4.55 10.53 -10.72
N PHE A 165 3.41 11.12 -10.35
CA PHE A 165 2.78 10.88 -9.05
C PHE A 165 2.44 9.39 -8.83
N PHE A 166 1.86 8.72 -9.83
CA PHE A 166 1.55 7.30 -9.74
C PHE A 166 2.79 6.44 -9.63
N VAL A 167 3.87 6.73 -10.36
CA VAL A 167 5.14 6.02 -10.21
C VAL A 167 5.64 6.07 -8.77
N PHE A 168 5.59 7.24 -8.13
CA PHE A 168 5.99 7.36 -6.72
C PHE A 168 5.07 6.60 -5.77
N VAL A 169 3.75 6.82 -5.86
CA VAL A 169 2.79 6.17 -4.96
C VAL A 169 2.77 4.66 -5.16
N PHE A 170 2.65 4.20 -6.40
CA PHE A 170 2.56 2.79 -6.73
C PHE A 170 3.89 2.08 -6.47
N GLY A 171 5.01 2.69 -6.87
CA GLY A 171 6.35 2.16 -6.64
C GLY A 171 6.69 2.08 -5.15
N PHE A 172 6.34 3.10 -4.37
CA PHE A 172 6.51 3.09 -2.92
C PHE A 172 5.75 1.92 -2.30
N TRP A 173 4.44 1.78 -2.55
CA TRP A 173 3.64 0.72 -1.94
C TRP A 173 4.02 -0.68 -2.42
N ALA A 174 4.39 -0.85 -3.69
CA ALA A 174 4.94 -2.12 -4.18
C ALA A 174 6.24 -2.47 -3.46
N SER A 175 7.13 -1.50 -3.25
CA SER A 175 8.37 -1.70 -2.50
C SER A 175 8.09 -2.09 -1.05
N GLN A 176 7.10 -1.46 -0.40
CA GLN A 176 6.69 -1.80 0.96
C GLN A 176 6.16 -3.23 1.06
N ILE A 177 5.25 -3.65 0.18
CA ILE A 177 4.69 -5.01 0.19
C ILE A 177 5.78 -6.05 -0.10
N VAL A 178 6.68 -5.77 -1.04
CA VAL A 178 7.82 -6.66 -1.33
C VAL A 178 8.76 -6.75 -0.13
N ASN A 179 9.07 -5.63 0.53
CA ASN A 179 9.91 -5.60 1.71
C ASN A 179 9.27 -6.33 2.90
N ASP A 180 7.97 -6.13 3.13
CA ASP A 180 7.19 -6.83 4.15
C ASP A 180 7.20 -8.34 3.89
N SER A 181 7.04 -8.77 2.63
CA SER A 181 7.07 -10.19 2.27
C SER A 181 8.40 -10.90 2.55
N ARG A 182 9.52 -10.15 2.56
CA ARG A 182 10.86 -10.68 2.88
C ARG A 182 11.11 -10.74 4.38
N ASN A 183 10.57 -9.77 5.12
CA ASN A 183 10.74 -9.63 6.57
C ASN A 183 9.56 -10.22 7.35
N PHE A 184 8.65 -10.96 6.71
CA PHE A 184 7.47 -11.54 7.32
C PHE A 184 7.85 -12.66 8.31
N VAL A 185 8.34 -12.28 9.49
CA VAL A 185 8.52 -13.18 10.62
C VAL A 185 7.13 -13.47 11.15
N MET A 186 6.66 -14.68 10.93
CA MET A 186 5.42 -15.15 11.53
C MET A 186 5.66 -15.18 13.04
N ILE A 187 5.23 -14.13 13.76
CA ILE A 187 5.09 -14.21 15.22
C ILE A 187 4.00 -15.24 15.41
N ARG A 188 4.44 -16.50 15.58
CA ARG A 188 3.58 -17.58 16.04
C ARG A 188 2.92 -17.02 17.30
N PRO A 189 1.58 -17.05 17.42
CA PRO A 189 0.99 -16.85 18.72
C PRO A 189 1.49 -18.04 19.54
N GLU A 190 2.62 -17.88 20.24
CA GLU A 190 2.90 -18.66 21.41
C GLU A 190 1.81 -18.26 22.38
N ILE A 191 0.69 -18.98 22.29
CA ILE A 191 -0.20 -19.11 23.41
C ILE A 191 0.69 -19.79 24.45
N SER A 192 1.38 -18.99 25.25
CA SER A 192 2.04 -19.46 26.45
C SER A 192 0.91 -19.87 27.39
N ILE A 193 0.31 -21.03 27.11
CA ILE A 193 -0.35 -21.83 28.12
C ILE A 193 0.80 -22.29 29.00
N HIS A 194 1.30 -21.38 29.84
CA HIS A 194 1.97 -21.82 31.04
C HIS A 194 0.89 -22.63 31.76
N PRO A 195 1.05 -23.96 31.91
CA PRO A 195 0.14 -24.70 32.76
C PRO A 195 0.14 -23.98 34.11
N PRO A 196 -1.03 -23.73 34.73
CA PRO A 196 -1.07 -23.10 36.04
C PRO A 196 -0.10 -23.87 36.92
N ARG A 197 0.94 -23.16 37.38
CA ARG A 197 1.98 -23.73 38.24
C ARG A 197 1.22 -24.30 39.41
N ALA A 198 1.11 -25.62 39.48
CA ALA A 198 0.49 -26.31 40.59
C ALA A 198 1.28 -25.87 41.82
N SER A 199 0.73 -24.90 42.56
CA SER A 199 1.24 -24.56 43.87
C SER A 199 1.07 -25.85 44.67
N LYS A 200 2.18 -26.55 44.93
CA LYS A 200 2.22 -27.53 46.01
C LYS A 200 1.89 -26.74 47.27
N VAL A 201 0.61 -26.69 47.61
CA VAL A 201 0.16 -26.34 48.95
C VAL A 201 0.67 -27.48 49.81
N ASN A 202 1.83 -27.27 50.42
CA ASN A 202 2.26 -28.09 51.54
C ASN A 202 1.24 -27.85 52.65
N LEU A 203 0.26 -28.75 52.75
CA LEU A 203 -0.61 -28.87 53.90
C LEU A 203 0.25 -29.39 55.06
N GLY A 204 1.03 -28.47 55.67
CA GLY A 204 1.71 -28.72 56.92
C GLY A 204 0.65 -28.91 58.00
N LEU A 205 0.49 -30.14 58.45
CA LEU A 205 -0.31 -30.51 59.61
C LEU A 205 0.26 -29.78 60.85
N PRO A 206 -0.53 -28.99 61.59
CA PRO A 206 -0.05 -28.32 62.78
C PRO A 206 -0.02 -29.33 63.95
N THR A 207 1.16 -29.81 64.31
CA THR A 207 1.41 -30.40 65.63
C THR A 207 1.82 -29.29 66.58
N HIS A 208 0.84 -28.69 67.25
CA HIS A 208 1.05 -27.75 68.35
C HIS A 208 0.86 -28.49 69.67
N ILE A 209 1.96 -28.85 70.34
CA ILE A 209 1.99 -29.07 71.79
C ILE A 209 3.16 -28.26 72.32
N ASP A 210 2.81 -27.40 73.25
CA ASP A 210 3.59 -26.35 73.89
C ASP A 210 4.88 -26.85 74.52
N ASN A 211 5.95 -26.03 74.46
CA ASN A 211 6.58 -25.66 75.72
C ASN A 211 7.40 -24.35 75.68
N VAL A 212 7.25 -23.67 76.81
CA VAL A 212 7.75 -22.37 77.25
C VAL A 212 9.26 -22.37 77.48
N ASN A 213 10.00 -21.39 76.92
CA ASN A 213 10.84 -20.46 77.70
C ASN A 213 11.69 -19.50 76.84
N THR A 214 11.49 -18.21 77.11
CA THR A 214 12.50 -17.14 77.29
C THR A 214 13.84 -17.23 76.55
N SER A 215 14.12 -16.22 75.70
CA SER A 215 15.12 -15.16 75.94
C SER A 215 15.61 -14.54 74.64
N SER A 216 15.68 -13.22 74.66
CA SER A 216 16.22 -12.27 73.68
C SER A 216 17.64 -12.56 73.20
N VAL A 217 17.88 -12.47 71.88
CA VAL A 217 19.14 -11.92 71.32
C VAL A 217 18.83 -11.21 69.99
N MET A 218 19.00 -9.89 69.96
CA MET A 218 19.28 -9.15 68.72
C MET A 218 20.69 -9.51 68.26
N LEU A 219 20.93 -9.74 66.96
CA LEU A 219 22.05 -9.14 66.24
C LEU A 219 21.99 -9.40 64.72
N SER A 220 22.32 -8.34 64.00
CA SER A 220 22.79 -8.21 62.61
C SER A 220 23.44 -9.44 61.95
N ASN A 221 23.27 -9.58 60.62
CA ASN A 221 24.36 -9.32 59.66
C ASN A 221 24.05 -9.73 58.19
N ILE A 222 24.22 -8.73 57.30
CA ILE A 222 24.94 -8.75 56.01
C ILE A 222 24.34 -9.50 54.79
N PRO A 223 24.17 -8.81 53.63
CA PRO A 223 24.05 -9.44 52.31
C PRO A 223 25.43 -9.69 51.66
N PRO A 224 25.61 -10.76 50.87
CA PRO A 224 26.86 -10.96 50.14
C PRO A 224 26.94 -10.03 48.92
N SER A 225 27.96 -9.17 48.94
CA SER A 225 28.52 -8.50 47.78
C SER A 225 29.36 -9.50 46.97
N SER A 226 29.11 -9.64 45.67
CA SER A 226 30.05 -10.24 44.73
C SER A 226 30.51 -9.22 43.68
N LYS A 227 31.76 -8.76 43.83
CA LYS A 227 32.65 -8.21 42.80
C LYS A 227 32.63 -9.13 41.56
N SER A 228 32.46 -8.59 40.35
CA SER A 228 33.52 -8.04 39.47
C SER A 228 34.67 -9.02 39.23
N ASN A 229 34.74 -9.54 38.01
CA ASN A 229 35.99 -9.79 37.30
C ASN A 229 35.79 -9.49 35.81
N ASP A 230 36.62 -8.58 35.33
CA ASP A 230 36.86 -8.24 33.94
C ASP A 230 37.45 -9.42 33.17
N ALA A 231 37.10 -9.53 31.88
CA ALA A 231 38.01 -10.03 30.87
C ALA A 231 37.58 -9.50 29.49
N SER A 232 38.31 -8.49 29.04
CA SER A 232 38.36 -8.00 27.67
C SER A 232 38.86 -9.10 26.72
N ILE A 233 38.18 -9.32 25.60
CA ILE A 233 38.81 -9.86 24.39
C ILE A 233 38.32 -9.04 23.19
N ILE A 234 39.24 -8.23 22.68
CA ILE A 234 39.28 -7.69 21.32
C ILE A 234 39.89 -8.79 20.44
N LEU A 235 39.34 -9.04 19.25
CA LEU A 235 40.11 -9.30 18.03
C LEU A 235 39.19 -9.41 16.80
N LEU A 236 39.45 -8.46 15.88
CA LEU A 236 39.25 -8.44 14.41
C LEU A 236 37.87 -8.75 13.82
#